data_AF-A0A951VLH2-F1
#
_entry.id   AF-A0A951VLH2-F1
#
_cell.length_a   1.000
_cell.length_b   1.000
_cell.length_c   1.000
_cell.angle_alpha   90.00
_cell.angle_beta   90.00
_cell.angle_gamma   90.00
#
_symmetry.space_group_name_H-M   'P 1'
#
loop_
_entity.id
_entity.type
_entity.pdbx_description
1 polymer ?
#
loop_
_entity_poly.entity_id
_entity_poly.type
_entity_poly.pdbx_seq_one_letter_code
_entity_poly.pdbx_strand_id
1 'polypeptide(L)'
;MHRGRKIIKFGNRMGNEQINISYLEMIADGDLEFIIHMLDLIYVSLPKDVNDILNFEIQKDYNQVGSTAHRLNNSVLMLSETEVSELVIKIEFIGKSGEGIEQLNSLVQNLSKESEIILSKIENTKRVLVSKAG
;
A
#
# COMPACT_ATOMS: atom_id res chain seq x y z
N MET A 1 -19.72 -27.05 21.22
CA MET A 1 -20.66 -26.19 20.47
C MET A 1 -19.90 -24.97 19.97
N HIS A 2 -19.47 -24.99 18.71
CA HIS A 2 -18.73 -23.89 18.09
C HIS A 2 -19.74 -22.86 17.56
N ARG A 3 -19.87 -21.70 18.21
CA ARG A 3 -20.70 -20.61 17.69
C ARG A 3 -19.93 -19.93 16.55
N GLY A 4 -20.54 -19.99 15.36
CA GLY A 4 -19.98 -19.53 14.10
C GLY A 4 -19.67 -18.04 14.06
N ARG A 5 -18.55 -17.72 13.43
CA ARG A 5 -18.23 -16.36 12.99
C ARG A 5 -19.18 -16.01 11.83
N LYS A 6 -20.11 -15.09 12.07
CA LYS A 6 -20.85 -14.43 11.00
C LYS A 6 -19.88 -13.54 10.24
N ILE A 7 -19.54 -13.95 9.02
CA ILE A 7 -18.98 -13.08 8.01
C ILE A 7 -20.13 -12.17 7.55
N ILE A 8 -20.02 -10.87 7.81
CA ILE A 8 -20.85 -9.85 7.15
C ILE A 8 -19.89 -9.05 6.26
N LYS A 9 -19.93 -9.36 4.95
CA LYS A 9 -19.53 -8.43 3.89
C LYS A 9 -20.78 -7.63 3.52
N PHE A 10 -20.72 -6.30 3.49
CA PHE A 10 -21.39 -5.43 2.51
C PHE A 10 -20.84 -4.02 2.67
N GLY A 11 -20.39 -3.42 1.56
CA GLY A 11 -19.70 -2.13 1.53
C GLY A 11 -20.62 -0.91 1.59
N ASN A 12 -20.03 0.25 1.86
CA ASN A 12 -20.35 1.49 1.18
C ASN A 12 -19.22 2.51 1.39
N ARG A 13 -19.13 3.46 0.46
CA ARG A 13 -18.12 4.48 0.29
C ARG A 13 -18.18 5.54 1.41
N MET A 14 -17.01 6.10 1.73
CA MET A 14 -16.70 7.16 2.71
C MET A 14 -16.64 6.72 4.19
N GLY A 15 -15.45 6.83 4.81
CA GLY A 15 -15.32 6.82 6.26
C GLY A 15 -14.57 5.63 6.90
N ASN A 16 -13.35 5.35 6.44
CA ASN A 16 -12.27 5.12 7.38
C ASN A 16 -11.06 5.90 6.83
N GLU A 17 -10.92 7.15 7.26
CA GLU A 17 -9.93 8.12 6.76
C GLU A 17 -8.49 7.80 7.16
N GLN A 18 -8.25 6.69 7.85
CA GLN A 18 -6.97 6.31 8.44
C GLN A 18 -6.52 4.96 7.89
N ILE A 19 -5.20 4.80 7.78
CA ILE A 19 -4.58 3.49 7.58
C ILE A 19 -4.81 2.61 8.80
N ASN A 20 -5.04 1.32 8.55
CA ASN A 20 -4.98 0.30 9.58
C ASN A 20 -3.52 0.07 10.03
N ILE A 21 -3.20 0.52 11.23
CA ILE A 21 -1.85 0.42 11.80
C ILE A 21 -1.66 -0.79 12.72
N SER A 22 -2.61 -1.74 12.80
CA SER A 22 -2.51 -2.87 13.75
C SER A 22 -1.22 -3.69 13.59
N TYR A 23 -0.70 -3.82 12.36
CA TYR A 23 0.61 -4.45 12.14
C TYR A 23 1.77 -3.61 12.70
N LEU A 24 1.73 -2.29 12.47
CA LEU A 24 2.73 -1.36 13.02
C LEU A 24 2.68 -1.33 14.55
N GLU A 25 1.48 -1.32 15.14
CA GLU A 25 1.29 -1.39 16.61
C GLU A 25 1.88 -2.68 17.19
N MET A 26 1.69 -3.82 16.50
CA MET A 26 2.23 -5.11 16.93
C MET A 26 3.76 -5.13 16.94
N ILE A 27 4.43 -4.51 15.97
CA ILE A 27 5.90 -4.48 15.89
C ILE A 27 6.52 -3.35 16.71
N ALA A 28 5.75 -2.30 17.01
CA ALA A 28 6.20 -1.14 17.77
C ALA A 28 6.08 -1.32 19.30
N ASP A 29 5.36 -2.35 19.76
CA ASP A 29 5.08 -2.58 21.19
C ASP A 29 4.53 -1.34 21.92
N GLY A 30 3.69 -0.56 21.23
CA GLY A 30 3.08 0.67 21.74
C GLY A 30 3.90 1.95 21.56
N ASP A 31 5.09 1.91 20.96
CA ASP A 31 5.88 3.10 20.65
C ASP A 31 5.26 3.91 19.49
N LEU A 32 4.54 4.97 19.85
CA LEU A 32 3.87 5.85 18.89
C LEU A 32 4.86 6.67 18.03
N GLU A 33 6.03 7.04 18.56
CA GLU A 33 7.04 7.78 17.79
C GLU A 33 7.61 6.89 16.69
N PHE A 34 7.88 5.62 17.01
CA PHE A 34 8.28 4.62 16.03
C PHE A 34 7.22 4.43 14.93
N ILE A 35 5.94 4.30 15.28
CA ILE A 35 4.86 4.17 14.29
C ILE A 35 4.81 5.39 13.36
N ILE A 36 4.90 6.61 13.92
CA ILE A 36 4.91 7.85 13.13
C ILE A 36 6.11 7.87 12.18
N HIS A 37 7.30 7.48 12.65
CA HIS A 37 8.50 7.40 11.82
C HIS A 37 8.34 6.41 10.66
N MET A 38 7.76 5.24 10.91
CA MET A 38 7.50 4.25 9.85
C MET A 38 6.50 4.77 8.81
N LEU A 39 5.45 5.46 9.25
CA LEU A 39 4.49 6.10 8.35
C LEU A 39 5.16 7.19 7.51
N ASP A 40 6.11 7.94 8.07
CA ASP A 40 6.90 8.94 7.34
C ASP A 40 7.77 8.32 6.25
N LEU A 41 8.45 7.21 6.55
CA LEU A 41 9.26 6.50 5.55
C LEU A 41 8.41 6.05 4.37
N ILE A 42 7.23 5.47 4.64
CA ILE A 42 6.30 5.01 3.61
C ILE A 42 5.73 6.19 2.81
N TYR A 43 5.37 7.28 3.49
CA TYR A 43 4.85 8.49 2.84
C TYR A 43 5.85 9.07 1.82
N VAL A 44 7.15 9.03 2.14
CA VAL A 44 8.21 9.50 1.23
C VAL A 44 8.52 8.50 0.12
N SER A 45 8.59 7.20 0.41
CA SER A 45 9.01 6.20 -0.56
C SER A 45 7.92 5.81 -1.56
N LEU A 46 6.67 5.73 -1.12
CA LEU A 46 5.53 5.29 -1.93
C LEU A 46 5.38 6.07 -3.26
N PRO A 47 5.31 7.42 -3.27
CA PRO A 47 5.16 8.16 -4.52
C PRO A 47 6.39 8.02 -5.43
N LYS A 48 7.58 7.86 -4.85
CA LYS A 48 8.81 7.63 -5.62
C LYS A 48 8.76 6.28 -6.34
N ASP A 49 8.47 5.21 -5.62
CA ASP A 49 8.42 3.85 -6.19
C ASP A 49 7.30 3.73 -7.24
N VAL A 50 6.14 4.36 -7.01
CA VAL A 50 5.04 4.39 -7.99
C VAL A 50 5.43 5.16 -9.26
N ASN A 51 6.09 6.32 -9.12
CA ASN A 51 6.60 7.08 -10.26
C ASN A 51 7.67 6.32 -11.03
N ASP A 52 8.56 5.60 -10.33
CA ASP A 52 9.56 4.75 -10.97
C ASP A 52 8.88 3.64 -11.79
N ILE A 53 7.87 2.96 -11.24
CA ILE A 53 7.09 1.95 -11.97
C ILE A 53 6.42 2.55 -13.22
N LEU A 54 5.79 3.72 -13.11
CA LEU A 54 5.19 4.44 -14.24
C LEU A 54 6.22 4.73 -15.34
N ASN A 55 7.38 5.25 -14.96
CA ASN A 55 8.44 5.59 -15.91
C ASN A 55 9.01 4.35 -16.60
N PHE A 56 9.23 3.25 -15.86
CA PHE A 56 9.71 2.00 -16.42
C PHE A 56 8.67 1.35 -17.34
N GLU A 57 7.38 1.44 -17.03
CA GLU A 57 6.30 0.96 -17.89
C GLU A 57 6.28 1.70 -19.23
N ILE A 58 6.38 3.04 -19.21
CA ILE A 58 6.47 3.89 -20.41
C ILE A 58 7.70 3.53 -21.26
N GLN A 59 8.84 3.27 -20.60
CA GLN A 59 10.08 2.86 -21.26
C GLN A 59 10.07 1.39 -21.70
N LYS A 60 9.03 0.63 -21.34
CA LYS A 60 8.92 -0.82 -21.53
C LYS A 60 10.04 -1.62 -20.86
N ASP A 61 10.62 -1.08 -19.80
CA ASP A 61 11.59 -1.79 -18.95
C ASP A 61 10.85 -2.62 -17.89
N TYR A 62 10.25 -3.72 -18.35
CA TYR A 62 9.37 -4.56 -17.52
C TYR A 62 10.13 -5.25 -16.38
N ASN A 63 11.43 -5.52 -16.56
CA ASN A 63 12.28 -6.04 -15.49
C ASN A 63 12.33 -5.04 -14.32
N GLN A 64 12.55 -3.76 -14.61
CA GLN A 64 12.57 -2.72 -13.57
C GLN A 64 11.19 -2.47 -12.96
N VAL A 65 10.11 -2.61 -13.74
CA VAL A 65 8.74 -2.64 -13.20
C VAL A 65 8.61 -3.74 -12.14
N GLY A 66 9.01 -4.97 -12.48
CA GLY A 66 8.92 -6.12 -11.58
C GLY A 66 9.78 -5.96 -10.32
N SER A 67 11.03 -5.53 -10.48
CA SER A 67 11.94 -5.29 -9.35
C SER A 67 11.48 -4.16 -8.44
N THR A 68 10.93 -3.08 -8.99
CA THR A 68 10.43 -1.95 -8.21
C THR A 68 9.12 -2.31 -7.50
N ALA A 69 8.20 -3.01 -8.17
CA ALA A 69 6.98 -3.52 -7.54
C ALA A 69 7.28 -4.45 -6.35
N HIS A 70 8.27 -5.35 -6.48
CA HIS A 70 8.70 -6.20 -5.37
C HIS A 70 9.15 -5.40 -4.14
N ARG A 71 9.95 -4.34 -4.35
CA ARG A 71 10.38 -3.44 -3.27
C ARG A 71 9.19 -2.72 -2.64
N LEU A 72 8.27 -2.22 -3.46
CA LEU A 72 7.07 -1.52 -3.01
C LEU A 72 6.17 -2.43 -2.16
N ASN A 73 6.04 -3.71 -2.54
CA ASN A 73 5.22 -4.69 -1.82
C ASN A 73 5.61 -4.76 -0.33
N ASN A 74 6.91 -4.78 -0.03
CA ASN A 74 7.41 -4.81 1.34
C ASN A 74 6.95 -3.61 2.18
N SER A 75 6.79 -2.44 1.56
CA SER A 75 6.34 -1.22 2.24
C SER A 75 4.82 -1.22 2.43
N VAL A 76 4.07 -1.61 1.39
CA VAL A 76 2.59 -1.60 1.42
C VAL A 76 2.03 -2.69 2.33
N LEU A 77 2.71 -3.84 2.46
CA LEU A 77 2.32 -4.91 3.38
C LEU A 77 2.21 -4.43 4.83
N MET A 78 3.03 -3.44 5.23
CA MET A 78 2.99 -2.89 6.59
C MET A 78 1.71 -2.11 6.89
N LEU A 79 1.00 -1.62 5.86
CA LEU A 79 -0.22 -0.82 6.00
C LEU A 79 -1.50 -1.67 6.10
N SER A 80 -1.39 -3.01 6.02
CA SER A 80 -2.54 -3.94 6.02
C SER A 80 -3.57 -3.66 4.91
N GLU A 81 -3.17 -2.99 3.83
CA GLU A 81 -4.01 -2.67 2.66
C GLU A 81 -3.93 -3.81 1.63
N THR A 82 -4.77 -4.83 1.80
CA THR A 82 -4.71 -6.08 1.02
C THR A 82 -4.93 -5.87 -0.48
N GLU A 83 -5.82 -4.96 -0.86
CA GLU A 83 -6.14 -4.70 -2.27
C GLU A 83 -4.94 -4.10 -3.03
N VAL A 84 -4.21 -3.18 -2.39
CA VAL A 84 -3.00 -2.58 -2.99
C VAL A 84 -1.84 -3.57 -3.00
N SER A 85 -1.68 -4.39 -1.96
CA SER A 85 -0.68 -5.47 -1.99
C SER A 85 -0.94 -6.46 -3.13
N GLU A 86 -2.19 -6.91 -3.32
CA GLU A 86 -2.57 -7.78 -4.44
C GLU A 86 -2.28 -7.14 -5.80
N LEU A 87 -2.55 -5.84 -5.94
CA LEU A 87 -2.25 -5.07 -7.15
C LEU A 87 -0.74 -5.03 -7.43
N VAL A 88 0.07 -4.74 -6.41
CA VAL A 88 1.54 -4.68 -6.52
C VAL A 88 2.11 -6.06 -6.85
N ILE A 89 1.61 -7.14 -6.23
CA ILE A 89 2.01 -8.52 -6.53
C ILE A 89 1.70 -8.87 -8.00
N LYS A 90 0.55 -8.43 -8.51
CA LYS A 90 0.19 -8.67 -9.92
C LYS A 90 1.12 -7.91 -10.86
N ILE A 91 1.44 -6.65 -10.56
CA ILE A 91 2.40 -5.84 -11.34
C ILE A 91 3.79 -6.48 -11.31
N GLU A 92 4.23 -6.94 -10.13
CA GLU A 92 5.49 -7.66 -9.95
C GLU A 92 5.55 -8.91 -10.83
N PHE A 93 4.50 -9.73 -10.79
CA PHE A 93 4.40 -10.94 -11.62
C PHE A 93 4.53 -10.61 -13.11
N ILE A 94 3.69 -9.69 -13.60
CA ILE A 94 3.68 -9.29 -15.02
C ILE A 94 5.05 -8.75 -15.44
N GLY A 95 5.69 -7.91 -14.61
CA GLY A 95 7.01 -7.36 -14.90
C GLY A 95 8.11 -8.43 -14.98
N LYS A 96 8.02 -9.48 -14.15
CA LYS A 96 9.01 -10.56 -14.11
C LYS A 96 8.78 -11.66 -15.16
N SER A 97 7.53 -11.97 -15.49
CA SER A 97 7.17 -13.05 -16.41
C SER A 97 6.90 -12.58 -17.83
N GLY A 98 6.46 -11.33 -18.00
CA GLY A 98 5.89 -10.81 -19.25
C GLY A 98 4.48 -11.34 -19.56
N GLU A 99 3.92 -12.23 -18.74
CA GLU A 99 2.57 -12.77 -18.93
C GLU A 99 1.53 -11.72 -18.52
N GLY A 100 0.60 -11.40 -19.41
CA GLY A 100 -0.46 -10.42 -19.15
C GLY A 100 -0.01 -8.96 -19.32
N ILE A 101 1.04 -8.71 -20.10
CA ILE A 101 1.62 -7.38 -20.31
C ILE A 101 0.61 -6.36 -20.86
N GLU A 102 -0.41 -6.82 -21.58
CA GLU A 102 -1.49 -5.99 -22.11
C GLU A 102 -2.33 -5.32 -21.01
N GLN A 103 -2.31 -5.86 -19.79
CA GLN A 103 -3.00 -5.30 -18.63
C GLN A 103 -2.11 -4.37 -17.81
N LEU A 104 -0.78 -4.40 -18.01
CA LEU A 104 0.18 -3.74 -17.13
C LEU A 104 -0.11 -2.25 -16.97
N ASN A 105 -0.30 -1.53 -18.08
CA ASN A 105 -0.57 -0.11 -18.06
C ASN A 105 -1.78 0.24 -17.16
N SER A 106 -2.90 -0.47 -17.34
CA SER A 106 -4.11 -0.25 -16.53
C SER A 106 -3.89 -0.51 -15.04
N LEU A 107 -3.09 -1.53 -14.70
CA LEU A 107 -2.77 -1.88 -13.32
C LEU A 107 -1.87 -0.84 -12.67
N VAL A 108 -0.87 -0.35 -13.40
CA VAL A 108 0.03 0.72 -12.94
C VAL A 108 -0.73 2.04 -12.75
N GLN A 109 -1.64 2.38 -13.65
CA GLN A 109 -2.51 3.56 -13.49
C GLN A 109 -3.44 3.43 -12.28
N ASN A 110 -3.97 2.23 -12.01
CA ASN A 110 -4.75 1.99 -10.80
C ASN A 110 -3.88 2.10 -9.55
N LEU A 111 -2.65 1.57 -9.57
CA LEU A 111 -1.70 1.68 -8.46
C LEU A 111 -1.40 3.13 -8.13
N SER A 112 -1.23 3.99 -9.15
CA SER A 112 -1.05 5.42 -8.95
C SER A 112 -2.22 6.04 -8.17
N LYS A 113 -3.46 5.76 -8.57
CA LYS A 113 -4.65 6.28 -7.89
C LYS A 113 -4.81 5.77 -6.47
N GLU A 114 -4.59 4.48 -6.25
CA GLU A 114 -4.65 3.89 -4.91
C GLU A 114 -3.54 4.44 -4.01
N SER A 115 -2.37 4.75 -4.56
CA SER A 115 -1.28 5.36 -3.80
C SER A 115 -1.64 6.75 -3.28
N GLU A 116 -2.37 7.57 -4.04
CA GLU A 116 -2.85 8.88 -3.60
C GLU A 116 -3.83 8.76 -2.43
N ILE A 117 -4.70 7.75 -2.48
CA ILE A 117 -5.65 7.45 -1.38
C ILE A 117 -4.88 7.03 -0.14
N ILE A 118 -3.88 6.15 -0.27
CA ILE A 118 -3.02 5.72 0.84
C ILE A 118 -2.30 6.92 1.46
N LEU A 119 -1.71 7.81 0.66
CA LEU A 119 -1.00 8.98 1.18
C LEU A 119 -1.92 9.88 2.02
N SER A 120 -3.14 10.13 1.54
CA SER A 120 -4.16 10.87 2.30
C SER A 120 -4.50 10.18 3.62
N LYS A 121 -4.68 8.85 3.61
CA LYS A 121 -4.93 8.06 4.82
C LYS A 121 -3.75 8.13 5.81
N ILE A 122 -2.51 8.07 5.32
CA ILE A 122 -1.31 8.18 6.16
C ILE A 122 -1.27 9.53 6.87
N GLU A 123 -1.51 10.64 6.16
CA GLU A 123 -1.54 11.97 6.77
C GLU A 123 -2.57 12.07 7.88
N ASN A 124 -3.78 11.59 7.65
CA ASN A 124 -4.85 11.59 8.64
C ASN A 124 -4.50 10.74 9.85
N THR A 125 -3.94 9.53 9.65
CA THR A 125 -3.46 8.68 10.74
C THR A 125 -2.40 9.39 11.57
N LYS A 126 -1.40 10.02 10.94
CA LYS A 126 -0.35 10.76 11.65
C LYS A 126 -0.92 11.90 12.49
N ARG A 127 -1.86 12.69 11.96
CA ARG A 127 -2.52 13.77 12.72
C ARG A 127 -3.19 13.26 13.99
N VAL A 128 -3.88 12.12 13.90
CA VAL A 128 -4.53 11.49 15.05
C VAL A 128 -3.52 10.97 16.06
N LEU A 129 -2.44 10.33 15.63
CA LEU A 129 -1.39 9.83 16.53
C LEU A 129 -0.68 10.95 17.29
N VAL A 130 -0.33 12.05 16.60
CA VAL A 130 0.30 13.23 17.24
C VAL A 130 -0.62 13.84 18.30
N SER A 131 -1.93 13.90 18.05
CA SER A 131 -2.89 14.43 19.04
C SER A 131 -3.04 13.58 20.30
N LYS A 132 -2.61 12.31 20.27
CA LYS A 132 -2.63 11.39 21.41
C LYS A 132 -1.31 11.37 22.19
N ALA A 133 -0.22 11.82 21.58
CA ALA A 133 1.11 11.84 22.17
C ALA A 133 1.41 13.12 22.97
N GLY A 134 0.60 14.17 22.79
CA GLY A 134 0.62 15.40 23.59
C GLY A 134 -0.41 15.40 24.70
#